data_AF-A0A6L3EU19-F1
#
_entry.id   AF-A0A6L3EU19-F1
#
_cell.length_a   1.000
_cell.length_b   1.000
_cell.length_c   1.000
_cell.angle_alpha   90.00
_cell.angle_beta   90.00
_cell.angle_gamma   90.00
#
_symmetry.space_group_name_H-M   'P 1'
#
loop_
_entity.id
_entity.type
_entity.pdbx_description
1 polymer ?
#
loop_
_entity_poly.entity_id
_entity_poly.type
_entity_poly.pdbx_seq_one_letter_code
_entity_poly.pdbx_strand_id
1 'polypeptide(L)' 'RANFVIDVEGYRRRREQALTRLAERMAQKVLKRGTPVGLEPIPPNERRSIHMALRTKEAVYTQSVGEGNRRKVRILPKE' A
#
# COMPACT_ATOMS: atom_id res chain seq x y z
N ARG A 1 -5.47 -30.62 4.99
CA ARG A 1 -4.46 -29.86 4.22
C ARG A 1 -3.71 -28.96 5.19
N ALA A 2 -2.41 -29.20 5.41
CA ALA A 2 -1.60 -28.38 6.29
C ALA A 2 -1.06 -27.17 5.49
N ASN A 3 -1.41 -25.95 5.90
CA ASN A 3 -0.80 -24.73 5.37
C ASN A 3 0.54 -24.52 6.07
N PHE A 4 1.65 -24.93 5.44
CA PHE A 4 2.98 -24.58 5.91
C PHE A 4 3.31 -23.14 5.50
N VAL A 5 3.44 -22.27 6.50
CA VAL A 5 3.91 -20.90 6.32
C VAL A 5 5.39 -20.87 6.66
N ILE A 6 6.26 -20.86 5.65
CA ILE A 6 7.70 -20.63 5.83
C ILE A 6 7.88 -19.10 6.00
N ASP A 7 8.13 -18.66 7.24
CA ASP A 7 8.58 -17.30 7.53
C ASP A 7 10.09 -17.30 7.69
N VAL A 8 10.79 -16.63 6.78
CA VAL A 8 12.25 -16.50 6.81
C VAL A 8 12.56 -15.28 7.67
N GLU A 9 13.00 -15.50 8.92
CA GLU A 9 13.51 -14.45 9.83
C GLU A 9 12.67 -13.16 9.89
N GLY A 10 11.34 -13.27 10.03
CA GLY A 10 10.44 -12.12 10.13
C GLY A 10 10.44 -11.21 8.89
N TYR A 11 10.83 -11.73 7.72
CA TYR A 11 10.80 -11.01 6.45
C TYR A 11 9.44 -10.39 6.19
N ARG A 12 8.35 -11.12 6.46
CA ARG A 12 6.98 -10.62 6.28
C ARG A 12 6.72 -9.34 7.07
N ARG A 13 7.09 -9.34 8.35
CA ARG A 13 6.92 -8.18 9.23
C ARG A 13 7.77 -7.00 8.78
N ARG A 14 9.03 -7.24 8.40
CA ARG A 14 9.93 -6.20 7.86
C ARG A 14 9.38 -5.61 6.57
N ARG A 15 8.85 -6.45 5.68
CA ARG A 15 8.25 -6.06 4.41
C ARG A 15 6.99 -5.23 4.62
N GLU A 16 6.09 -5.65 5.50
CA GLU A 16 4.89 -4.88 5.86
C GLU A 16 5.24 -3.50 6.42
N GLN A 17 6.20 -3.42 7.35
CA GLN A 17 6.67 -2.14 7.88
C GLN A 17 7.26 -1.25 6.78
N ALA A 18 8.01 -1.81 5.84
CA ALA A 18 8.55 -1.06 4.71
C ALA A 18 7.44 -0.50 3.80
N LEU A 19 6.40 -1.30 3.53
CA LEU A 19 5.23 -0.88 2.74
C LEU A 19 4.41 0.20 3.45
N THR A 20 4.20 0.09 4.77
CA THR A 20 3.54 1.12 5.57
C THR A 20 4.31 2.45 5.49
N ARG A 21 5.62 2.43 5.71
CA ARG A 21 6.47 3.63 5.59
C ARG A 21 6.44 4.21 4.19
N LEU A 22 6.42 3.37 3.15
CA LEU A 22 6.29 3.83 1.76
C LEU A 22 4.94 4.52 1.53
N ALA A 23 3.85 3.91 1.99
CA ALA A 23 2.50 4.45 1.86
C ALA A 23 2.38 5.83 2.54
N GLU A 24 2.90 5.98 3.75
CA GLU A 24 2.90 7.26 4.48
C GLU A 24 3.69 8.35 3.77
N ARG A 25 4.90 8.04 3.28
CA ARG A 25 5.71 8.99 2.50
C ARG A 25 4.98 9.45 1.24
N MET A 26 4.33 8.52 0.54
CA MET A 26 3.58 8.84 -0.67
C MET A 26 2.33 9.65 -0.36
N ALA A 27 1.62 9.34 0.73
CA ALA A 27 0.49 10.15 1.20
C ALA A 27 0.92 11.59 1.51
N GLN A 28 2.04 11.78 2.23
CA GLN A 28 2.58 13.13 2.46
C GLN A 28 2.94 13.85 1.17
N LYS A 29 3.51 13.14 0.18
CA LYS A 29 3.82 13.71 -1.14
C LYS A 29 2.56 14.14 -1.89
N VAL A 30 1.50 13.33 -1.82
CA VAL A 30 0.19 13.65 -2.41
C VAL A 30 -0.40 14.89 -1.74
N LEU A 31 -0.39 14.97 -0.41
CA LEU A 31 -0.88 16.13 0.33
C LEU A 31 -0.10 17.41 0.01
N LYS A 32 1.25 17.31 -0.11
CA LYS A 32 2.09 18.46 -0.44
C LYS A 32 1.92 18.95 -1.87
N ARG A 33 1.69 18.03 -2.83
CA ARG A 33 1.61 18.38 -4.26
C ARG A 33 0.19 18.57 -4.76
N GLY A 34 -0.82 18.08 -4.03
CA GLY A 34 -2.20 17.97 -4.51
C GLY A 34 -2.40 16.95 -5.63
N THR A 35 -1.35 16.23 -6.05
CA THR A 35 -1.41 15.33 -7.21
C THR A 35 -1.49 13.87 -6.77
N PRO A 36 -2.39 13.04 -7.37
CA PRO A 36 -2.43 11.61 -7.14
C PRO A 36 -1.12 10.90 -7.47
N VAL A 37 -0.71 9.94 -6.65
CA VAL A 37 0.49 9.13 -6.87
C VAL A 37 0.12 7.66 -7.02
N GLY A 38 0.60 7.02 -8.09
CA GLY A 38 0.50 5.58 -8.29
C GLY A 38 1.72 4.86 -7.74
N LEU A 39 1.49 3.77 -7.02
CA LEU A 39 2.53 2.82 -6.63
C LEU A 39 2.77 1.81 -7.75
N GLU A 40 3.86 1.05 -7.62
CA GLU A 40 4.12 -0.10 -8.48
C GLU A 40 3.07 -1.20 -8.23
N PRO A 41 2.80 -2.06 -9.23
CA PRO A 41 1.98 -3.25 -9.02
C PRO A 41 2.60 -4.14 -7.96
N ILE A 42 1.83 -4.44 -6.91
CA ILE A 42 2.24 -5.29 -5.79
C ILE A 42 1.21 -6.40 -5.54
N PRO A 43 1.62 -7.52 -4.92
CA PRO A 43 0.72 -8.64 -4.65
C PRO A 43 -0.50 -8.25 -3.78
N PRO A 44 -1.62 -8.99 -3.83
CA PRO A 44 -2.86 -8.65 -3.12
C PRO A 44 -2.71 -8.44 -1.62
N ASN A 45 -1.88 -9.24 -0.95
CA ASN A 45 -1.58 -9.08 0.48
C ASN A 45 -0.87 -7.75 0.76
N GLU A 46 0.13 -7.39 -0.05
CA GLU A 46 0.85 -6.12 0.10
C GLU A 46 -0.06 -4.91 -0.19
N ARG A 47 -0.94 -5.00 -1.21
CA ARG A 47 -1.95 -3.97 -1.48
C ARG A 47 -2.87 -3.76 -0.27
N ARG A 48 -3.32 -4.85 0.36
CA ARG A 48 -4.14 -4.77 1.57
C ARG A 48 -3.41 -4.05 2.69
N SER A 49 -2.12 -4.32 2.90
CA SER A 49 -1.33 -3.62 3.92
C SER A 49 -1.29 -2.11 3.69
N ILE A 50 -1.14 -1.67 2.44
CA ILE A 50 -1.16 -0.23 2.09
C ILE A 50 -2.55 0.38 2.32
N HIS A 51 -3.60 -0.30 1.87
CA HIS A 51 -4.98 0.16 2.10
C HIS A 51 -5.28 0.31 3.59
N MET A 52 -4.85 -0.65 4.42
CA MET A 52 -5.04 -0.60 5.88
C MET A 52 -4.19 0.48 6.54
N ALA A 53 -2.94 0.66 6.12
CA ALA A 53 -2.03 1.67 6.65
C ALA A 53 -2.57 3.10 6.45
N LEU A 54 -3.20 3.37 5.31
CA LEU A 54 -3.74 4.69 4.98
C LEU A 54 -5.23 4.85 5.35
N ARG A 55 -5.91 3.79 5.82
CA ARG A 55 -7.34 3.85 6.16
C ARG A 55 -7.66 4.85 7.27
N THR A 56 -6.73 5.07 8.19
CA THR A 56 -6.87 6.00 9.32
C THR A 56 -6.51 7.44 8.97
N LYS A 57 -6.03 7.70 7.75
CA LYS A 57 -5.66 9.05 7.31
C LYS A 57 -6.87 9.70 6.64
N GLU A 58 -7.45 10.71 7.28
CA GLU A 58 -8.63 11.40 6.75
C GLU A 58 -8.32 12.24 5.50
N ALA A 59 -7.08 12.73 5.37
CA ALA A 59 -6.70 13.63 4.29
C ALA A 59 -6.38 12.94 2.95
N VAL A 60 -6.30 11.60 2.90
CA VAL A 60 -6.02 10.84 1.68
C VAL A 60 -6.90 9.60 1.59
N TYR A 61 -7.14 9.11 0.38
CA TYR A 61 -7.75 7.81 0.16
C TYR A 61 -6.96 6.98 -0.85
N THR A 62 -7.25 5.69 -0.90
CA THR A 62 -6.52 4.74 -1.74
C THR A 62 -7.47 4.01 -2.68
N GLN A 63 -7.04 3.79 -3.91
CA GLN A 63 -7.83 3.09 -4.94
C GLN A 63 -6.94 2.11 -5.70
N SER A 64 -7.39 0.86 -5.86
CA SER A 64 -6.69 -0.10 -6.72
C SER A 64 -7.13 0.09 -8.18
N VAL A 65 -6.19 0.42 -9.08
CA VAL A 65 -6.43 0.64 -10.51
C VAL A 65 -5.66 -0.38 -11.34
N GLY A 66 -6.27 -0.86 -12.43
CA GLY A 66 -5.71 -1.87 -13.34
C GLY A 66 -6.21 -3.28 -13.06
N GLU A 67 -5.75 -4.24 -13.86
CA GLU A 67 -6.25 -5.62 -13.89
C GLU A 67 -5.13 -6.65 -13.71
N GLY A 68 -5.48 -7.79 -13.12
CA GLY A 68 -4.56 -8.92 -12.90
C GLY A 68 -3.25 -8.48 -12.23
N ASN A 69 -2.13 -8.90 -12.80
CA ASN A 69 -0.78 -8.58 -12.32
C ASN A 69 -0.37 -7.11 -12.51
N ARG A 70 -1.14 -6.33 -13.29
CA ARG A 70 -0.89 -4.89 -13.49
C ARG A 70 -1.68 -4.02 -12.51
N ARG A 71 -2.43 -4.63 -11.59
CA ARG A 71 -3.24 -3.93 -10.61
C ARG A 71 -2.34 -3.27 -9.57
N LYS A 72 -2.42 -1.94 -9.50
CA LYS A 72 -1.62 -1.08 -8.63
C LYS A 72 -2.49 -0.24 -7.71
N VAL A 73 -1.92 0.26 -6.62
CA VAL A 73 -2.61 1.16 -5.68
C VAL A 73 -2.27 2.61 -6.04
N ARG A 74 -3.29 3.45 -6.18
CA ARG A 74 -3.18 4.90 -6.27
C ARG A 74 -3.57 5.52 -4.94
N ILE A 75 -2.81 6.52 -4.52
CA ILE A 75 -3.10 7.35 -3.35
C ILE A 75 -3.53 8.71 -3.88
N LEU A 76 -4.69 9.18 -3.42
CA LEU A 76 -5.34 10.42 -3.86
C LEU A 76 -5.60 11.32 -2.66
N PRO A 77 -5.53 12.65 -2.81
CA PRO A 77 -5.94 13.56 -1.76
C PRO A 77 -7.45 13.48 -1.60
N LYS A 78 -7.93 13.54 -0.36
CA LYS A 78 -9.35 13.68 -0.06
C LYS A 78 -9.65 15.17 -0.01
N GLU A 79 -10.67 15.60 -0.74
CA GLU A 79 -11.20 16.98 -0.70
C GLU A 79 -11.86 17.28 0.65
#